data_AF-A0A1Q7RI60-F1
#
_entry.id   AF-A0A1Q7RI60-F1
#
_cell.length_a   1.000
_cell.length_b   1.000
_cell.length_c   1.000
_cell.angle_alpha   90.00
_cell.angle_beta   90.00
_cell.angle_gamma   90.00
#
_symmetry.space_group_name_H-M   'P 1'
#
loop_
_entity.id
_entity.type
_entity.pdbx_description
1 polymer ?
#
loop_
_entity_poly.entity_id
_entity_poly.type
_entity_poly.pdbx_seq_one_letter_code
_entity_poly.pdbx_strand_id
1 'polypeptide(L)'
;MDPENQTPLTDLLGPAAKHSEYRPGDTIRWRDLSTGSIMSGEVIQALPVGRVSVSGPVLPLRYFVDAGTGFPECVYHQEVIQQS
;
A
#
# COMPACT_ATOMS: atom_id res chain seq x y z
N MET A 1 -14.50 -14.37 14.82
CA MET A 1 -13.61 -13.66 13.88
C MET A 1 -13.15 -14.70 12.89
N ASP A 2 -13.70 -14.68 11.68
CA ASP A 2 -13.35 -15.66 10.65
C ASP A 2 -11.94 -15.35 10.12
N PRO A 3 -11.00 -16.30 10.17
CA PRO A 3 -9.63 -16.12 9.68
C PRO A 3 -9.51 -16.21 8.15
N GLU A 4 -10.62 -16.25 7.40
CA GLU A 4 -10.65 -16.77 6.02
C GLU A 4 -10.88 -15.74 4.91
N ASN A 5 -10.30 -14.55 4.99
CA ASN A 5 -10.28 -13.69 3.79
C ASN A 5 -9.03 -12.85 3.59
N GLN A 6 -7.87 -13.40 3.97
CA GLN A 6 -6.59 -12.84 3.55
C GLN A 6 -6.18 -13.47 2.22
N THR A 7 -6.76 -12.99 1.12
CA THR A 7 -6.27 -13.33 -0.23
C THR A 7 -4.75 -13.11 -0.26
N PRO A 8 -3.95 -14.12 -0.62
CA PRO A 8 -2.50 -13.98 -0.72
C PRO A 8 -2.17 -12.78 -1.60
N LEU A 9 -1.26 -11.89 -1.16
CA LEU A 9 -0.85 -10.72 -1.94
C LEU A 9 -0.34 -11.11 -3.34
N THR A 10 0.20 -12.32 -3.48
CA THR A 10 0.57 -12.93 -4.76
C THR A 10 -0.60 -13.15 -5.70
N ASP A 11 -1.78 -13.43 -5.18
CA ASP A 11 -3.00 -13.65 -5.97
C ASP A 11 -3.61 -12.31 -6.42
N LEU A 12 -3.42 -11.25 -5.61
CA LEU A 12 -3.87 -9.90 -5.93
C LEU A 12 -2.91 -9.13 -6.85
N LEU A 13 -1.61 -9.37 -6.73
CA LEU A 13 -0.56 -8.53 -7.32
C LEU A 13 0.44 -9.32 -8.20
N GLY A 14 0.27 -10.64 -8.33
CA GLY A 14 1.14 -11.53 -9.09
C GLY A 14 2.41 -11.99 -8.33
N PRO A 15 3.18 -12.92 -8.91
CA PRO A 15 4.33 -13.56 -8.27
C PRO A 15 5.52 -12.62 -7.95
N ALA A 16 5.52 -11.39 -8.48
CA ALA A 16 6.51 -10.37 -8.16
C ALA A 16 6.20 -9.59 -6.87
N ALA A 17 5.02 -9.78 -6.28
CA ALA A 17 4.57 -9.09 -5.06
C ALA A 17 5.21 -9.64 -3.78
N LYS A 18 6.53 -9.79 -3.77
CA LYS A 18 7.28 -10.35 -2.65
C LYS A 18 7.50 -9.35 -1.50
N HIS A 19 7.27 -8.06 -1.72
CA HIS A 19 7.51 -7.03 -0.71
C HIS A 19 6.39 -5.98 -0.73
N SER A 20 5.26 -6.32 -0.11
CA SER A 20 4.34 -5.31 0.40
C SER A 20 4.51 -5.27 1.91
N GLU A 21 4.98 -4.13 2.43
CA GLU A 21 5.08 -3.91 3.88
C GLU A 21 3.69 -3.69 4.51
N TYR A 22 2.68 -3.29 3.71
CA TYR A 22 1.36 -2.90 4.19
C TYR A 22 0.23 -3.48 3.33
N ARG A 23 -0.79 -4.04 3.96
CA ARG A 23 -1.94 -4.72 3.37
C ARG A 23 -3.22 -3.89 3.51
N PRO A 24 -4.27 -4.17 2.73
CA PRO A 24 -5.59 -3.64 3.02
C PRO A 24 -5.99 -3.92 4.48
N GLY A 25 -6.44 -2.87 5.19
CA GLY A 25 -6.72 -2.88 6.62
C GLY A 25 -5.58 -2.35 7.50
N ASP A 26 -4.35 -2.26 7.00
CA ASP A 26 -3.23 -1.71 7.78
C ASP A 26 -3.35 -0.17 7.85
N THR A 27 -3.14 0.38 9.05
CA THR A 27 -3.01 1.84 9.20
C THR A 27 -1.57 2.26 8.93
N ILE A 28 -1.37 3.17 7.98
CA ILE A 28 -0.06 3.73 7.66
C ILE A 28 0.00 5.22 7.94
N ARG A 29 1.22 5.74 8.11
CA ARG A 29 1.50 7.18 8.24
C ARG A 29 2.39 7.63 7.11
N TRP A 30 2.07 8.75 6.48
CA TRP A 30 2.87 9.32 5.40
C TRP A 30 3.01 10.82 5.56
N ARG A 31 3.97 11.40 4.86
CA ARG A 31 4.08 12.86 4.73
C ARG A 31 3.36 13.31 3.47
N ASP A 32 2.37 14.19 3.62
CA ASP A 32 1.80 14.91 2.50
C ASP A 32 2.84 15.91 1.98
N LEU A 33 3.27 15.74 0.72
CA LEU A 33 4.30 16.58 0.12
C LEU A 33 3.82 18.01 -0.18
N SER A 34 2.51 18.24 -0.29
CA SER A 34 1.95 19.55 -0.58
C SER A 34 1.90 20.45 0.66
N THR A 35 1.59 19.86 1.82
CA THR A 35 1.46 20.60 3.09
C THR A 35 2.64 20.38 4.04
N GLY A 36 3.43 19.33 3.84
CA GLY A 36 4.46 18.86 4.78
C GLY A 36 3.90 18.16 6.01
N SER A 37 2.59 18.02 6.12
CA SER A 37 1.91 17.42 7.29
C SER A 37 2.10 15.90 7.32
N ILE A 38 2.09 15.34 8.53
CA ILE A 38 2.02 13.88 8.70
C ILE A 38 0.55 13.48 8.74
N MET A 39 0.17 12.64 7.79
CA MET A 39 -1.16 12.08 7.65
C MET A 39 -1.16 10.61 8.11
N SER A 40 -2.35 10.09 8.38
CA SER A 40 -2.56 8.68 8.71
C SER A 40 -3.91 8.20 8.20
N GLY A 41 -4.00 6.91 7.86
CA GLY A 41 -5.19 6.33 7.29
C GLY A 41 -5.04 4.85 7.03
N GLU A 42 -6.15 4.20 6.73
CA GLU A 42 -6.23 2.76 6.48
C GLU A 42 -5.97 2.46 5.00
N VAL A 43 -5.05 1.54 4.71
CA VAL A 43 -4.85 1.06 3.35
C VAL A 43 -6.13 0.35 2.90
N ILE A 44 -6.73 0.80 1.81
CA ILE A 44 -7.88 0.13 1.19
C ILE A 44 -7.43 -0.77 0.02
N GLN A 45 -6.31 -0.44 -0.63
CA GLN A 45 -5.77 -1.21 -1.75
C GLN A 45 -4.27 -0.98 -1.93
N ALA A 46 -3.51 -2.01 -2.27
CA ALA A 46 -2.13 -1.90 -2.72
C ALA A 46 -2.05 -2.30 -4.20
N LEU A 47 -1.27 -1.57 -5.02
CA LEU A 47 -1.06 -1.88 -6.44
C LEU A 47 0.41 -1.72 -6.83
N PRO A 48 0.94 -2.55 -7.74
CA PRO A 48 2.28 -2.35 -8.30
C PRO A 48 2.31 -1.11 -9.20
N VAL A 49 3.42 -0.38 -9.13
CA VAL A 49 3.73 0.69 -10.08
C VAL A 49 4.41 0.04 -11.29
N GLY A 50 3.64 -0.25 -12.34
CA GLY A 50 4.13 -0.78 -13.61
C GLY A 50 3.61 -2.18 -13.95
N ARG A 51 4.01 -2.70 -15.12
CA ARG A 51 3.65 -4.05 -15.55
C ARG A 51 4.44 -5.08 -14.74
N VAL A 52 3.74 -5.90 -13.97
CA VAL A 52 4.29 -7.06 -13.28
C VAL A 52 4.80 -8.06 -14.31
N SER A 53 6.13 -8.20 -14.41
CA SER A 53 6.74 -9.33 -15.11
C SER A 53 6.97 -10.43 -14.07
N VAL A 54 6.55 -11.65 -14.40
CA VAL A 54 6.63 -12.84 -13.52
C VAL A 54 8.08 -13.17 -13.10
N SER A 55 9.07 -12.56 -13.75
CA SER A 55 10.51 -12.72 -13.50
C SER A 55 11.24 -11.38 -13.29
N GLY A 56 10.50 -10.29 -13.05
CA GLY A 56 11.04 -8.92 -12.99
C GLY A 56 11.55 -8.52 -11.61
N PRO A 57 12.29 -7.38 -11.52
CA PRO A 57 12.67 -6.81 -10.23
C PRO A 57 11.45 -6.45 -9.39
N VAL A 58 11.62 -6.41 -8.06
CA VAL A 58 10.60 -5.97 -7.11
C VAL A 58 10.09 -4.60 -7.55
N LEU A 59 8.80 -4.50 -7.85
CA LEU A 59 8.19 -3.24 -8.26
C LEU A 59 7.80 -2.43 -7.02
N PRO A 60 8.05 -1.11 -7.02
CA PRO A 60 7.53 -0.25 -5.96
C PRO A 60 6.00 -0.33 -5.95
N LEU A 61 5.42 -0.39 -4.75
CA LEU A 61 3.98 -0.38 -4.56
C LEU A 61 3.48 1.05 -4.34
N ARG A 62 2.24 1.28 -4.78
CA ARG A 62 1.40 2.39 -4.36
C ARG A 62 0.26 1.86 -3.50
N TYR A 63 -0.10 2.60 -2.48
CA TYR A 63 -1.20 2.33 -1.57
C TYR A 63 -2.30 3.35 -1.80
N PHE A 64 -3.54 2.90 -1.89
CA PHE A 64 -4.71 3.74 -1.76
C PHE A 64 -5.15 3.67 -0.31
N VAL A 65 -5.33 4.84 0.30
CA VAL A 65 -5.52 4.98 1.73
C VAL A 65 -6.76 5.81 2.01
N ASP A 66 -7.64 5.33 2.88
CA ASP A 66 -8.73 6.14 3.42
C ASP A 66 -8.21 6.95 4.61
N ALA A 67 -8.15 8.26 4.44
CA ALA A 67 -7.75 9.23 5.45
C ALA A 67 -8.95 9.99 6.08
N GLY A 68 -10.18 9.58 5.77
CA GLY A 68 -11.39 10.29 6.20
C GLY A 68 -11.64 11.63 5.47
N THR A 69 -10.94 11.87 4.36
CA THR A 69 -11.07 13.10 3.54
C THR A 69 -12.18 13.01 2.49
N GLY A 70 -12.87 11.86 2.41
CA GLY A 70 -13.95 11.60 1.45
C GLY A 70 -13.48 11.04 0.10
N PHE A 71 -12.17 11.06 -0.17
CA PHE A 71 -11.55 10.42 -1.33
C PHE A 71 -10.29 9.65 -0.91
N PRO A 72 -9.99 8.50 -1.54
CA PRO A 72 -8.76 7.77 -1.25
C PRO A 72 -7.51 8.56 -1.66
N GLU A 73 -6.54 8.62 -0.74
CA GLU A 73 -5.22 9.20 -0.96
C GLU A 73 -4.31 8.16 -1.63
N CYS A 74 -3.52 8.59 -2.62
CA CYS A 74 -2.53 7.74 -3.26
C CYS A 74 -1.16 7.98 -2.61
N VAL A 75 -0.67 6.96 -1.89
CA VAL A 75 0.58 7.01 -1.12
C VAL A 75 1.59 6.06 -1.75
N TYR A 76 2.75 6.59 -2.14
CA TYR A 76 3.87 5.78 -2.60
C TYR A 76 4.62 5.18 -1.41
N HIS A 77 5.17 3.98 -1.59
CA HIS A 77 5.92 3.31 -0.53
C HIS A 77 7.03 4.17 0.11
N GLN A 78 7.71 5.01 -0.69
CA GLN A 78 8.74 5.94 -0.21
C GLN A 78 8.23 7.12 0.65
N GLU A 79 6.93 7.39 0.65
CA GLU A 79 6.30 8.45 1.45
C GLU A 79 5.88 7.96 2.83
N VAL A 80 5.79 6.64 3.00
CA VAL A 80 5.44 6.01 4.26
C VAL A 80 6.59 6.20 5.25
N ILE A 81 6.24 6.73 6.42
CA ILE A 81 7.18 6.93 7.52
C ILE A 81 7.27 5.58 8.24
N GLN A 82 8.40 4.87 8.13
CA GLN A 82 8.60 3.58 8.80
C GLN A 82 8.30 3.70 10.30
N GLN A 83 7.43 2.82 10.81
CA GLN A 83 7.33 2.59 12.24
C GLN A 83 8.47 1.64 12.64
N SER A 84 9.42 2.19 13.39
CA SER A 84 10.52 1.46 14.04
C SER A 84 10.02 0.46 15.07
#